data_AF-A0A960WS28-F1
#
_entry.id   AF-A0A960WS28-F1
#
_cell.length_a   1.000
_cell.length_b   1.000
_cell.length_c   1.000
_cell.angle_alpha   90.00
_cell.angle_beta   90.00
_cell.angle_gamma   90.00
#
_symmetry.space_group_name_H-M   'P 1'
#
loop_
_entity.id
_entity.type
_entity.pdbx_description
1 polymer ?
#
loop_
_entity_poly.entity_id
_entity_poly.type
_entity_poly.pdbx_seq_one_letter_code
_entity_poly.pdbx_strand_id
1 'polypeptide(L)'
;MKALLLFAATSRAATPLPVYLADNHAETFGWVARTVDLDEPHALVLIDAHTDASAAERSEEIREQVRRVASVEERAARVEDWRAHGRLQAFNWLEPLIPRPVERVLWMAAPELPGGEREQRTREAVAQLDGRLEVEPRSAGSFAGRWETRDLEGLLEWDPGEGPVLLALDLDFFAGMEPPRREELFAAIWTRAMDWPGL
;
A
#
# COMPACT_ATOMS: atom_id res chain seq x y z
N MET A 1 23.38 38.77 38.18
CA MET A 1 22.21 37.96 37.77
C MET A 1 22.55 37.27 36.45
N LYS A 2 22.67 35.94 36.44
CA LYS A 2 22.80 35.14 35.22
C LYS A 2 21.46 34.44 34.99
N ALA A 3 20.81 34.73 33.87
CA ALA A 3 19.59 34.05 33.45
C ALA A 3 19.98 32.68 32.87
N LEU A 4 19.37 31.62 33.42
CA LEU A 4 19.49 30.25 32.92
C LEU A 4 18.27 30.00 32.02
N LEU A 5 18.49 29.92 30.70
CA LEU A 5 17.48 29.40 29.78
C LEU A 5 17.46 27.88 29.90
N LEU A 6 16.37 27.32 30.42
CA LEU A 6 16.04 25.91 30.23
C LEU A 6 15.35 25.74 28.87
N PHE A 7 16.00 25.04 27.95
CA PHE A 7 15.30 24.44 26.82
C PHE A 7 14.55 23.21 27.34
N ALA A 8 13.23 23.31 27.46
CA ALA A 8 12.38 22.14 27.59
C ALA A 8 12.37 21.43 26.24
N ALA A 9 13.19 20.39 26.10
CA ALA A 9 13.04 19.44 25.00
C ALA A 9 11.71 18.71 25.22
N THR A 10 10.69 19.08 24.47
CA THR A 10 9.47 18.27 24.37
C THR A 10 9.84 16.98 23.66
N SER A 11 10.04 15.89 24.40
CA SER A 11 10.08 14.56 23.80
C SER A 11 8.70 14.28 23.23
N ARG A 12 8.53 14.44 21.91
CA ARG A 12 7.36 13.97 21.18
C ARG A 12 7.31 12.46 21.44
N ALA A 13 6.33 12.00 22.20
CA ALA A 13 6.14 10.58 22.44
C ALA A 13 6.04 9.89 21.08
N ALA A 14 6.87 8.89 20.84
CA ALA A 14 6.83 8.10 19.62
C ALA A 14 5.42 7.48 19.52
N THR A 15 4.68 7.84 18.48
CA THR A 15 3.42 7.18 18.16
C THR A 15 3.78 5.73 17.81
N PRO A 16 3.16 4.72 18.43
CA PRO A 16 3.50 3.33 18.12
C PRO A 16 3.14 3.04 16.67
N LEU A 17 4.10 2.48 15.92
CA LEU A 17 3.90 2.02 14.55
C LEU A 17 2.80 0.94 14.53
N PRO A 18 1.65 1.15 13.86
CA PRO A 18 0.62 0.13 13.78
C PRO A 18 1.05 -0.98 12.82
N VAL A 19 1.30 -2.17 13.35
CA VAL A 19 1.62 -3.39 12.58
C VAL A 19 0.43 -4.34 12.59
N TYR A 20 0.10 -4.88 11.42
CA TYR A 20 -0.96 -5.87 11.25
C TYR A 20 -0.41 -7.10 10.53
N LEU A 21 -0.77 -8.28 11.03
CA LEU A 21 -0.40 -9.58 10.46
C LEU A 21 -1.67 -10.32 10.08
N ALA A 22 -1.68 -10.90 8.89
CA ALA A 22 -2.80 -11.65 8.35
C ALA A 22 -2.32 -12.81 7.48
N ASP A 23 -3.19 -13.81 7.33
CA ASP A 23 -2.93 -14.98 6.49
C ASP A 23 -3.19 -14.73 4.99
N ASN A 24 -3.79 -13.60 4.64
CA ASN A 24 -4.18 -13.27 3.27
C ASN A 24 -3.99 -11.78 2.99
N HIS A 25 -3.41 -11.45 1.84
CA HIS A 25 -3.07 -10.06 1.51
C HIS A 25 -4.30 -9.16 1.29
N ALA A 26 -5.47 -9.74 0.97
CA ALA A 26 -6.74 -9.01 0.90
C ALA A 26 -7.14 -8.35 2.23
N GLU A 27 -6.59 -8.81 3.36
CA GLU A 27 -6.86 -8.21 4.67
C GLU A 27 -6.29 -6.81 4.82
N THR A 28 -5.29 -6.46 3.99
CA THR A 28 -4.75 -5.10 3.89
C THR A 28 -5.86 -4.09 3.65
N PHE A 29 -6.83 -4.39 2.78
CA PHE A 29 -7.98 -3.50 2.57
C PHE A 29 -8.76 -3.25 3.85
N GLY A 30 -9.07 -4.32 4.60
CA GLY A 30 -9.83 -4.22 5.84
C GLY A 30 -9.08 -3.46 6.92
N TRP A 31 -7.77 -3.66 7.03
CA TRP A 31 -6.92 -2.91 7.95
C TRP A 31 -6.87 -1.42 7.57
N VAL A 32 -6.57 -1.08 6.31
CA VAL A 32 -6.58 0.31 5.83
C VAL A 32 -7.95 0.95 6.10
N ALA A 33 -9.04 0.26 5.73
CA ALA A 33 -10.39 0.75 5.96
C ALA A 33 -10.70 1.10 7.42
N ARG A 34 -10.04 0.48 8.40
CA ARG A 34 -10.30 0.71 9.83
C ARG A 34 -9.29 1.64 10.51
N THR A 35 -8.08 1.72 9.98
CA THR A 35 -6.94 2.29 10.72
C THR A 35 -6.50 3.65 10.19
N VAL A 36 -6.71 3.95 8.90
CA VAL A 36 -6.28 5.22 8.31
C VAL A 36 -7.44 6.16 8.05
N ASP A 37 -7.16 7.45 8.01
CA ASP A 37 -8.08 8.42 7.40
C ASP A 37 -8.14 8.15 5.90
N LEU A 38 -9.33 7.79 5.41
CA LEU A 38 -9.51 7.43 4.01
C LEU A 38 -9.38 8.66 3.08
N ASP A 39 -9.51 9.88 3.59
CA ASP A 39 -9.36 11.11 2.79
C ASP A 39 -7.90 11.60 2.73
N GLU A 40 -7.07 11.17 3.67
CA GLU A 40 -5.64 11.50 3.71
C GLU A 40 -4.85 10.74 2.62
N PRO A 41 -4.02 11.43 1.81
CA PRO A 41 -3.22 10.77 0.79
C PRO A 41 -2.07 10.01 1.42
N HIS A 42 -1.92 8.75 1.02
CA HIS A 42 -0.80 7.90 1.37
C HIS A 42 -0.08 7.42 0.12
N ALA A 43 1.24 7.29 0.20
CA ALA A 43 1.99 6.44 -0.71
C ALA A 43 1.91 4.99 -0.20
N LEU A 44 1.62 4.04 -1.08
CA LEU A 44 1.72 2.61 -0.78
C LEU A 44 3.03 2.06 -1.35
N VAL A 45 3.84 1.45 -0.50
CA VAL A 45 4.90 0.53 -0.91
C VAL A 45 4.35 -0.89 -0.83
N LEU A 46 4.23 -1.53 -1.99
CA LEU A 46 3.78 -2.91 -2.13
C LEU A 46 4.97 -3.82 -2.40
N ILE A 47 5.31 -4.68 -1.45
CA ILE A 47 6.34 -5.71 -1.59
C ILE A 47 5.62 -7.05 -1.78
N ASP A 48 5.53 -7.51 -3.00
CA ASP A 48 4.68 -8.64 -3.37
C ASP A 48 5.13 -9.19 -4.74
N ALA A 49 5.09 -10.50 -4.93
CA ALA A 49 5.32 -11.10 -6.25
C ALA A 49 4.23 -10.73 -7.27
N HIS A 50 3.05 -10.32 -6.80
CA HIS A 50 1.85 -9.98 -7.54
C HIS A 50 1.49 -8.49 -7.38
N THR A 51 0.66 -7.99 -8.28
CA THR A 51 0.22 -6.58 -8.25
C THR A 51 -0.90 -6.35 -7.25
N ASP A 52 -1.70 -7.38 -6.95
CA ASP A 52 -2.95 -7.29 -6.19
C ASP A 52 -3.93 -6.21 -6.67
N ALA A 53 -3.74 -5.78 -7.92
CA ALA A 53 -4.32 -4.58 -8.48
C ALA A 53 -5.20 -4.89 -9.69
N SER A 54 -5.67 -6.13 -9.83
CA SER A 54 -6.68 -6.42 -10.86
C SER A 54 -7.91 -5.54 -10.63
N ALA A 55 -8.48 -5.00 -11.70
CA ALA A 55 -9.65 -4.14 -11.61
C ALA A 55 -10.81 -4.82 -10.85
N ALA A 56 -11.31 -4.18 -9.80
CA ALA A 56 -12.48 -4.66 -9.07
C ALA A 56 -13.77 -4.22 -9.76
N GLU A 57 -14.77 -5.11 -9.81
CA GLU A 57 -16.08 -4.77 -10.36
C GLU A 57 -16.76 -3.70 -9.48
N ARG A 58 -17.27 -2.64 -10.13
CA ARG A 58 -17.94 -1.51 -9.46
C ARG A 58 -17.08 -0.92 -8.33
N SER A 59 -15.79 -0.72 -8.59
CA SER A 59 -14.84 -0.26 -7.58
C SER A 59 -15.16 1.11 -6.98
N GLU A 60 -15.75 2.02 -7.77
CA GLU A 60 -16.22 3.31 -7.26
C GLU A 60 -17.28 3.15 -6.19
N GLU A 61 -18.17 2.16 -6.35
CA GLU A 61 -19.16 1.88 -5.33
C GLU A 61 -18.52 1.31 -4.06
N ILE A 62 -17.53 0.42 -4.17
CA ILE A 62 -16.77 -0.08 -3.01
C ILE A 62 -16.14 1.10 -2.27
N ARG A 63 -15.50 2.02 -3.00
CA ARG A 63 -14.85 3.22 -2.46
C ARG A 63 -15.84 4.15 -1.76
N GLU A 64 -17.03 4.35 -2.31
CA GLU A 64 -18.06 5.17 -1.67
C GLU A 64 -18.68 4.46 -0.47
N GLN A 65 -18.95 3.16 -0.56
CA GLN A 65 -19.58 2.38 0.51
C GLN A 65 -18.65 2.17 1.71
N VAL A 66 -17.33 2.15 1.52
CA VAL A 66 -16.40 2.09 2.67
C VAL A 66 -16.35 3.44 3.42
N ARG A 67 -16.57 4.56 2.73
CA ARG A 67 -16.61 5.91 3.33
C ARG A 67 -17.94 6.22 4.00
N ARG A 68 -19.05 5.88 3.33
CA ARG A 68 -20.42 6.22 3.75
C ARG A 68 -21.00 5.13 4.65
N VAL A 69 -20.57 5.17 5.91
CA VAL A 69 -20.98 4.25 6.98
C VAL A 69 -21.36 5.04 8.23
N ALA A 70 -22.26 4.50 9.04
CA ALA A 70 -22.63 5.09 10.32
C ALA A 70 -21.58 4.82 11.42
N SER A 71 -20.77 3.76 11.27
CA SER A 71 -19.70 3.43 12.23
C SER A 71 -18.56 2.62 11.60
N VAL A 72 -17.47 2.46 12.35
CA VAL A 72 -16.32 1.62 11.96
C VAL A 72 -16.70 0.13 11.96
N GLU A 73 -17.59 -0.30 12.84
CA GLU A 73 -18.09 -1.68 12.91
C GLU A 73 -18.93 -2.01 11.66
N GLU A 74 -19.78 -1.09 11.21
CA GLU A 74 -20.52 -1.25 9.96
C GLU A 74 -19.55 -1.35 8.76
N ARG A 75 -18.51 -0.51 8.74
CA ARG A 75 -17.46 -0.58 7.71
C ARG A 75 -16.80 -1.96 7.71
N ALA A 76 -16.37 -2.45 8.86
CA ALA A 76 -15.73 -3.74 9.00
C ALA A 76 -16.64 -4.89 8.54
N ALA A 77 -17.92 -4.86 8.91
CA ALA A 77 -18.91 -5.85 8.48
C ALA A 77 -19.09 -5.86 6.95
N ARG A 78 -19.13 -4.68 6.30
CA ARG A 78 -19.20 -4.60 4.83
C ARG A 78 -17.97 -5.20 4.15
N VAL A 79 -16.78 -4.91 4.68
CA VAL A 79 -15.54 -5.47 4.12
C VAL A 79 -15.53 -6.99 4.24
N GLU A 80 -15.93 -7.52 5.39
CA GLU A 80 -15.99 -8.97 5.59
C GLU A 80 -17.03 -9.62 4.67
N ASP A 81 -18.20 -9.01 4.49
CA ASP A 81 -19.20 -9.46 3.52
C ASP A 81 -18.66 -9.49 2.09
N TRP A 82 -17.94 -8.45 1.65
CA TRP A 82 -17.33 -8.41 0.32
C TRP A 82 -16.27 -9.48 0.13
N ARG A 83 -15.49 -9.80 1.17
CA ARG A 83 -14.51 -10.88 1.14
C ARG A 83 -15.18 -12.25 1.05
N ALA A 84 -16.19 -12.49 1.90
CA ALA A 84 -16.94 -13.74 1.93
C ALA A 84 -17.63 -14.06 0.60
N HIS A 85 -18.06 -13.03 -0.15
CA HIS A 85 -18.74 -13.17 -1.43
C HIS A 85 -17.83 -12.98 -2.66
N GLY A 86 -16.51 -12.90 -2.47
CA GLY A 86 -15.57 -12.84 -3.60
C GLY A 86 -15.47 -11.48 -4.30
N ARG A 87 -16.10 -10.43 -3.76
CA ARG A 87 -16.02 -9.07 -4.31
C ARG A 87 -14.66 -8.41 -4.04
N LEU A 88 -14.09 -8.66 -2.87
CA LEU A 88 -12.71 -8.31 -2.52
C LEU A 88 -11.90 -9.59 -2.28
N GLN A 89 -10.79 -9.75 -2.97
CA GLN A 89 -9.92 -10.92 -2.97
C GLN A 89 -8.45 -10.46 -2.99
N ALA A 90 -7.52 -11.39 -2.83
CA ALA A 90 -6.09 -11.08 -2.81
C ALA A 90 -5.65 -10.33 -4.08
N PHE A 91 -6.14 -10.73 -5.25
CA PHE A 91 -5.70 -10.13 -6.51
C PHE A 91 -6.33 -8.77 -6.88
N ASN A 92 -7.31 -8.25 -6.12
CA ASN A 92 -8.05 -7.02 -6.50
C ASN A 92 -8.32 -6.04 -5.35
N TRP A 93 -7.74 -6.24 -4.16
CA TRP A 93 -8.07 -5.43 -2.99
C TRP A 93 -7.58 -3.98 -3.11
N LEU A 94 -6.54 -3.74 -3.91
CA LEU A 94 -5.87 -2.44 -3.96
C LEU A 94 -6.64 -1.39 -4.77
N GLU A 95 -7.25 -1.78 -5.89
CA GLU A 95 -7.85 -0.82 -6.83
C GLU A 95 -8.95 0.07 -6.21
N PRO A 96 -9.85 -0.43 -5.34
CA PRO A 96 -10.83 0.42 -4.67
C PRO A 96 -10.23 1.44 -3.68
N LEU A 97 -8.99 1.26 -3.23
CA LEU A 97 -8.26 2.22 -2.37
C LEU A 97 -7.57 3.35 -3.15
N ILE A 98 -7.50 3.24 -4.49
CA ILE A 98 -6.94 4.29 -5.35
C ILE A 98 -8.11 5.12 -5.91
N PRO A 99 -8.04 6.47 -5.97
CA PRO A 99 -6.88 7.33 -5.68
C PRO A 99 -6.79 7.78 -4.22
N ARG A 100 -7.73 7.37 -3.36
CA ARG A 100 -7.76 7.73 -1.95
C ARG A 100 -8.24 6.53 -1.11
N PRO A 101 -7.54 6.19 -0.02
CA PRO A 101 -6.37 6.89 0.54
C PRO A 101 -5.06 6.67 -0.23
N VAL A 102 -4.97 5.68 -1.11
CA VAL A 102 -3.72 5.37 -1.84
C VAL A 102 -3.58 6.28 -3.05
N GLU A 103 -2.73 7.29 -2.94
CA GLU A 103 -2.49 8.28 -4.00
C GLU A 103 -1.52 7.75 -5.06
N ARG A 104 -0.51 7.00 -4.63
CA ARG A 104 0.53 6.40 -5.47
C ARG A 104 0.93 5.03 -4.92
N VAL A 105 1.28 4.12 -5.82
CA VAL A 105 1.80 2.78 -5.53
C VAL A 105 3.22 2.67 -6.08
N LEU A 106 4.14 2.25 -5.21
CA LEU A 106 5.46 1.79 -5.56
C LEU A 106 5.50 0.29 -5.33
N TRP A 107 5.58 -0.48 -6.41
CA TRP A 107 5.55 -1.94 -6.38
C TRP A 107 6.94 -2.51 -6.57
N MET A 108 7.37 -3.37 -5.64
CA MET A 108 8.60 -4.16 -5.78
C MET A 108 8.24 -5.63 -6.03
N ALA A 109 8.27 -6.02 -7.30
CA ALA A 109 7.93 -7.37 -7.76
C ALA A 109 9.08 -8.38 -7.59
N ALA A 110 10.32 -7.89 -7.56
CA ALA A 110 11.53 -8.68 -7.35
C ALA A 110 12.64 -7.80 -6.77
N PRO A 111 13.66 -8.38 -6.10
CA PRO A 111 14.79 -7.61 -5.56
C PRO A 111 15.63 -6.90 -6.63
N GLU A 112 15.68 -7.45 -7.85
CA GLU A 112 16.46 -6.97 -8.98
C GLU A 112 15.60 -7.06 -10.25
N LEU A 113 15.59 -6.00 -11.05
CA LEU A 113 14.79 -5.92 -12.29
C LEU A 113 15.66 -5.44 -13.46
N PRO A 114 16.39 -6.33 -14.14
CA PRO A 114 17.32 -5.94 -15.20
C PRO A 114 16.57 -5.47 -16.46
N GLY A 115 17.25 -4.68 -17.29
CA GLY A 115 16.93 -4.51 -18.71
C GLY A 115 15.47 -4.21 -19.09
N GLY A 116 14.91 -3.07 -18.67
CA GLY A 116 13.57 -2.64 -19.10
C GLY A 116 12.40 -3.38 -18.42
N GLU A 117 12.69 -4.32 -17.52
CA GLU A 117 11.66 -5.06 -16.77
C GLU A 117 10.81 -4.14 -15.88
N ARG A 118 11.39 -3.07 -15.33
CA ARG A 118 10.64 -2.09 -14.51
C ARG A 118 9.50 -1.45 -15.31
N GLU A 119 9.79 -0.97 -16.53
CA GLU A 119 8.79 -0.37 -17.40
C GLU A 119 7.79 -1.41 -17.92
N GLN A 120 8.24 -2.62 -18.22
CA GLN A 120 7.36 -3.71 -18.65
C GLN A 120 6.35 -4.07 -17.54
N ARG A 121 6.82 -4.36 -16.34
CA ARG A 121 5.97 -4.70 -15.18
C ARG A 121 5.02 -3.58 -14.82
N THR A 122 5.48 -2.33 -14.91
CA THR A 122 4.62 -1.16 -14.72
C THR A 122 3.47 -1.15 -15.73
N ARG A 123 3.76 -1.36 -17.03
CA ARG A 123 2.72 -1.43 -18.07
C ARG A 123 1.73 -2.57 -17.84
N GLU A 124 2.23 -3.74 -17.46
CA GLU A 124 1.39 -4.92 -17.18
C GLU A 124 0.48 -4.70 -15.97
N ALA A 125 1.01 -4.15 -14.87
CA ALA A 125 0.23 -3.81 -13.68
C ALA A 125 -0.85 -2.77 -14.00
N VAL A 126 -0.51 -1.71 -14.74
CA VAL A 126 -1.46 -0.69 -15.17
C VAL A 126 -2.55 -1.28 -16.07
N ALA A 127 -2.20 -2.20 -16.97
CA ALA A 127 -3.19 -2.86 -17.82
C ALA A 127 -4.18 -3.72 -17.01
N GLN A 128 -3.73 -4.36 -15.94
CA GLN A 128 -4.62 -5.10 -15.01
C GLN A 128 -5.51 -4.14 -14.22
N LEU A 129 -4.92 -3.04 -13.71
CA LEU A 129 -5.59 -2.02 -12.90
C LEU A 129 -6.64 -1.21 -13.68
N ASP A 130 -6.40 -0.98 -14.95
CA ASP A 130 -7.28 -0.24 -15.85
C ASP A 130 -8.10 -1.18 -16.74
N GLY A 131 -8.03 -2.50 -16.52
CA GLY A 131 -8.61 -3.51 -17.42
C GLY A 131 -10.12 -3.43 -17.62
N ARG A 132 -10.83 -2.72 -16.73
CA ARG A 132 -12.27 -2.44 -16.84
C ARG A 132 -12.60 -1.00 -17.26
N LEU A 133 -11.63 -0.11 -17.42
CA LEU A 133 -11.85 1.33 -17.57
C LEU A 133 -12.73 1.68 -18.78
N GLU A 134 -12.67 0.90 -19.86
CA GLU A 134 -13.48 1.12 -21.07
C GLU A 134 -14.97 0.76 -20.87
N VAL A 135 -15.27 -0.20 -20.00
CA VAL A 135 -16.64 -0.71 -19.76
C VAL A 135 -17.26 -0.17 -18.47
N GLU A 136 -16.42 0.15 -17.49
CA GLU A 136 -16.76 0.77 -16.22
C GLU A 136 -15.85 2.00 -16.02
N PRO A 137 -16.16 3.13 -16.68
CA PRO A 137 -15.42 4.36 -16.49
C PRO A 137 -15.52 4.82 -15.04
N ARG A 138 -14.39 5.18 -14.45
CA ARG A 138 -14.32 5.77 -13.12
C ARG A 138 -14.06 7.27 -13.20
N SER A 139 -14.59 8.02 -12.24
CA SER A 139 -14.46 9.48 -12.13
C SER A 139 -13.01 9.98 -12.12
N ALA A 140 -12.09 9.18 -11.57
CA ALA A 140 -10.67 9.50 -11.51
C ALA A 140 -9.90 9.20 -12.81
N GLY A 141 -10.52 8.58 -13.80
CA GLY A 141 -9.86 8.16 -15.05
C GLY A 141 -8.83 7.05 -14.84
N SER A 142 -7.83 6.99 -15.72
CA SER A 142 -6.74 6.00 -15.64
C SER A 142 -5.88 6.18 -14.37
N PHE A 143 -5.41 5.06 -13.81
CA PHE A 143 -4.47 5.07 -12.68
C PHE A 143 -3.02 4.88 -13.12
N ALA A 144 -2.73 4.90 -14.42
CA ALA A 144 -1.38 4.74 -14.96
C ALA A 144 -0.33 5.68 -14.32
N GLY A 145 -0.69 6.94 -14.10
CA GLY A 145 0.19 7.94 -13.49
C GLY A 145 0.41 7.77 -11.97
N ARG A 146 -0.21 6.76 -11.36
CA ARG A 146 -0.16 6.49 -9.92
C ARG A 146 0.63 5.21 -9.60
N TRP A 147 1.08 4.46 -10.59
CA TRP A 147 1.78 3.20 -10.39
C TRP A 147 3.20 3.27 -10.91
N GLU A 148 4.15 2.80 -10.11
CA GLU A 148 5.55 2.65 -10.50
C GLU A 148 6.11 1.33 -9.97
N THR A 149 6.86 0.61 -10.80
CA THR A 149 7.61 -0.56 -10.37
C THR A 149 9.07 -0.20 -10.10
N ARG A 150 9.60 -0.62 -8.95
CA ARG A 150 11.02 -0.51 -8.59
C ARG A 150 11.57 -1.85 -8.12
N ASP A 151 12.88 -1.97 -8.11
CA ASP A 151 13.59 -3.04 -7.41
C ASP A 151 14.15 -2.52 -6.08
N LEU A 152 14.98 -3.32 -5.40
CA LEU A 152 15.50 -2.97 -4.09
C LEU A 152 16.33 -1.68 -4.12
N GLU A 153 17.22 -1.52 -5.10
CA GLU A 153 18.02 -0.31 -5.25
C GLU A 153 17.11 0.93 -5.37
N GLY A 154 16.12 0.84 -6.26
CA GLY A 154 15.16 1.93 -6.44
C GLY A 154 14.29 2.22 -5.22
N LEU A 155 13.99 1.22 -4.38
CA LEU A 155 13.29 1.38 -3.10
C LEU A 155 14.16 2.08 -2.06
N LEU A 156 15.44 1.71 -1.95
CA LEU A 156 16.37 2.30 -0.98
C LEU A 156 16.61 3.79 -1.28
N GLU A 157 16.66 4.16 -2.56
CA GLU A 157 16.80 5.55 -3.01
C GLU A 157 15.49 6.34 -3.03
N TRP A 158 14.34 5.67 -2.87
CA TRP A 158 13.04 6.33 -2.97
C TRP A 158 12.80 7.27 -1.79
N ASP A 159 12.39 8.50 -2.08
CA ASP A 159 11.97 9.49 -1.09
C ASP A 159 10.44 9.65 -1.15
N PRO A 160 9.70 9.28 -0.09
CA PRO A 160 8.25 9.51 -0.01
C PRO A 160 7.87 10.98 0.22
N GLY A 161 8.82 11.87 0.51
CA GLY A 161 8.55 13.25 0.90
C GLY A 161 8.02 13.31 2.35
N GLU A 162 7.09 14.24 2.61
CA GLU A 162 6.52 14.44 3.96
C GLU A 162 5.20 13.69 4.20
N GLY A 163 4.62 13.07 3.16
CA GLY A 163 3.32 12.38 3.26
C GLY A 163 3.43 11.00 3.90
N PRO A 164 2.37 10.49 4.54
CA PRO A 164 2.38 9.19 5.21
C PRO A 164 2.56 8.04 4.21
N VAL A 165 3.25 6.98 4.66
CA VAL A 165 3.53 5.78 3.87
C VAL A 165 2.84 4.57 4.47
N LEU A 166 2.21 3.76 3.62
CA LEU A 166 1.73 2.43 3.95
C LEU A 166 2.72 1.42 3.37
N LEU A 167 3.16 0.45 4.18
CA LEU A 167 3.93 -0.70 3.72
C LEU A 167 3.04 -1.94 3.76
N ALA A 168 2.80 -2.55 2.60
CA ALA A 168 2.18 -3.86 2.48
C ALA A 168 3.26 -4.85 2.00
N LEU A 169 3.41 -5.97 2.71
CA LEU A 169 4.45 -6.96 2.47
C LEU A 169 3.83 -8.35 2.46
N ASP A 170 3.77 -8.98 1.29
CA ASP A 170 3.45 -10.39 1.13
C ASP A 170 4.73 -11.23 1.28
N LEU A 171 4.61 -12.37 1.95
CA LEU A 171 5.72 -13.28 2.16
C LEU A 171 6.05 -14.10 0.90
N ASP A 172 5.12 -14.20 -0.05
CA ASP A 172 5.37 -14.89 -1.32
C ASP A 172 6.41 -14.17 -2.20
N PHE A 173 6.66 -12.88 -1.98
CA PHE A 173 7.77 -12.13 -2.55
C PHE A 173 9.12 -12.83 -2.30
N PHE A 174 9.26 -13.48 -1.14
CA PHE A 174 10.47 -14.18 -0.73
C PHE A 174 10.46 -15.67 -1.10
N ALA A 175 9.42 -16.16 -1.78
CA ALA A 175 9.30 -17.58 -2.12
C ALA A 175 10.46 -18.02 -3.02
N GLY A 176 11.06 -19.17 -2.68
CA GLY A 176 12.19 -19.74 -3.43
C GLY A 176 13.54 -19.07 -3.18
N MET A 177 13.63 -18.05 -2.32
CA MET A 177 14.91 -17.46 -1.90
C MET A 177 15.61 -18.33 -0.84
N GLU A 178 16.94 -18.39 -0.91
CA GLU A 178 17.74 -19.02 0.13
C GLU A 178 17.61 -18.26 1.46
N PRO A 179 17.57 -18.94 2.63
CA PRO A 179 17.30 -18.29 3.92
C PRO A 179 18.19 -17.08 4.23
N PRO A 180 19.52 -17.11 3.99
CA PRO A 180 20.36 -15.93 4.25
C PRO A 180 19.99 -14.72 3.39
N ARG A 181 19.64 -14.95 2.11
CA ARG A 181 19.24 -13.88 1.19
C ARG A 181 17.88 -13.30 1.58
N ARG A 182 16.95 -14.14 2.00
CA ARG A 182 15.63 -13.71 2.51
C ARG A 182 15.77 -12.82 3.74
N GLU A 183 16.60 -13.22 4.70
CA GLU A 183 16.84 -12.44 5.93
C GLU A 183 17.51 -11.09 5.62
N GLU A 184 18.52 -11.08 4.75
CA GLU A 184 19.18 -9.85 4.29
C GLU A 184 18.20 -8.89 3.63
N LEU A 185 17.37 -9.39 2.69
CA LEU A 185 16.40 -8.57 1.97
C LEU A 185 15.31 -8.02 2.89
N PHE A 186 14.73 -8.87 3.74
CA PHE A 186 13.74 -8.42 4.72
C PHE A 186 14.31 -7.33 5.62
N ALA A 187 15.53 -7.52 6.13
CA ALA A 187 16.19 -6.52 6.98
C ALA A 187 16.40 -5.20 6.23
N ALA A 188 16.85 -5.23 4.98
CA ALA A 188 17.05 -4.02 4.17
C ALA A 188 15.73 -3.25 3.95
N ILE A 189 14.66 -3.95 3.58
CA ILE A 189 13.32 -3.38 3.39
C ILE A 189 12.81 -2.77 4.71
N TRP A 190 12.89 -3.54 5.79
CA TRP A 190 12.40 -3.13 7.10
C TRP A 190 13.16 -1.91 7.63
N THR A 191 14.50 -1.94 7.58
CA THR A 191 15.33 -0.80 7.99
C THR A 191 14.97 0.45 7.18
N ARG A 192 14.84 0.34 5.86
CA ARG A 192 14.46 1.49 5.03
C ARG A 192 13.08 2.03 5.39
N ALA A 193 12.12 1.15 5.69
CA ALA A 193 10.76 1.54 6.06
C ALA A 193 10.73 2.33 7.37
N MET A 194 11.58 1.99 8.35
CA MET A 194 11.67 2.74 9.62
C MET A 194 12.19 4.17 9.45
N ASP A 195 12.73 4.53 8.29
CA ASP A 195 13.19 5.89 7.97
C ASP A 195 12.10 6.74 7.26
N TRP A 196 10.92 6.19 6.97
CA TRP A 196 9.84 6.92 6.29
C TRP A 196 8.98 7.73 7.28
N PRO A 197 8.40 8.87 6.82
CA PRO A 197 7.50 9.68 7.64
C PRO A 197 6.26 8.90 8.08
N GLY A 198 5.88 9.09 9.34
CA GLY A 198 4.65 8.52 9.90
C GLY A 198 4.74 7.04 10.29
N LEU A 199 5.92 6.42 10.18
CA LEU A 199 6.23 5.08 10.68
C LEU A 199 7.03 5.13 11.99
#